data_AF-A0A0B7MHG3-F1
#
_entry.id   AF-A0A0B7MHG3-F1
#
_cell.length_a   1.000
_cell.length_b   1.000
_cell.length_c   1.000
_cell.angle_alpha   90.00
_cell.angle_beta   90.00
_cell.angle_gamma   90.00
#
_symmetry.space_group_name_H-M   'P 1'
#
loop_
_entity.id
_entity.type
_entity.pdbx_description
1 polymer ?
#
loop_
_entity_poly.entity_id
_entity_poly.type
_entity_poly.pdbx_seq_one_letter_code
_entity_poly.pdbx_strand_id
1 'polypeptide(L)'
;MKQTIKYCFLCFLLSRLIVLGVAYATFYSFDTPPAPPGYAETQGPLDRKPLNVLFFYDSVHYLTIVNEGYGLFQTAWFPLYPLLIRLTGGTAASAVAVSNIMFFLGLLAVFKLGGRKAVLLTSVSPIGIVFSAAYSESLFFLHLFMVFCFFEGAEISICRYIGRAGGDVQVTGLGVDRCFGVIYF
;
A
#
# COMPACT_ATOMS: atom_id res chain seq x y z
N MET A 1 -6.22 -23.60 -6.82
CA MET A 1 -5.61 -22.74 -5.79
C MET A 1 -4.08 -22.66 -5.86
N LYS A 2 -3.32 -23.77 -5.80
CA LYS A 2 -1.83 -23.74 -5.87
C LYS A 2 -1.28 -23.01 -7.10
N GLN A 3 -1.85 -23.24 -8.28
CA GLN A 3 -1.41 -22.59 -9.53
C GLN A 3 -1.70 -21.08 -9.55
N THR A 4 -2.80 -20.66 -8.94
CA THR A 4 -3.18 -19.24 -8.80
C THR A 4 -2.18 -18.47 -7.96
N ILE A 5 -1.85 -19.02 -6.78
CA ILE A 5 -0.88 -18.41 -5.85
C ILE A 5 0.48 -18.28 -6.53
N LYS A 6 0.95 -19.34 -7.19
CA LYS A 6 2.22 -19.32 -7.95
C LYS A 6 2.23 -18.22 -9.02
N TYR A 7 1.14 -18.07 -9.77
CA TYR A 7 1.03 -17.05 -10.81
C TYR A 7 1.09 -15.63 -10.22
N CYS A 8 0.29 -15.36 -9.19
CA CYS A 8 0.27 -14.05 -8.53
C CYS A 8 1.63 -13.73 -7.89
N PHE A 9 2.27 -14.74 -7.29
CA PHE A 9 3.60 -14.58 -6.69
C PHE A 9 4.67 -14.28 -7.73
N LEU A 10 4.63 -14.96 -8.89
CA LEU A 10 5.54 -14.66 -9.99
C LEU A 10 5.33 -13.23 -10.53
N CYS A 11 4.09 -12.81 -10.77
CA CYS A 11 3.78 -11.45 -11.20
C CYS A 11 4.22 -10.40 -10.17
N PHE A 12 3.98 -10.67 -8.88
CA PHE A 12 4.45 -9.84 -7.78
C PHE A 12 5.98 -9.70 -7.83
N LEU A 13 6.73 -10.81 -7.81
CA LEU A 13 8.19 -10.78 -7.82
C LEU A 13 8.76 -10.07 -9.04
N LEU A 14 8.25 -10.36 -10.24
CA LEU A 14 8.70 -9.71 -11.47
C LEU A 14 8.44 -8.20 -11.42
N SER A 15 7.26 -7.79 -10.97
CA SER A 15 6.95 -6.36 -10.83
C SER A 15 7.87 -5.67 -9.83
N ARG A 16 8.16 -6.31 -8.68
CA ARG A 16 9.03 -5.73 -7.65
C ARG A 16 10.46 -5.63 -8.14
N LEU A 17 10.95 -6.66 -8.84
CA LEU A 17 12.29 -6.64 -9.41
C LEU A 17 12.45 -5.51 -10.43
N ILE A 18 11.48 -5.35 -11.34
CA ILE A 18 11.52 -4.28 -12.36
C ILE A 18 11.38 -2.90 -11.71
N VAL A 19 10.33 -2.69 -10.92
CA VAL A 19 10.01 -1.36 -10.36
C VAL A 19 11.06 -0.92 -9.35
N LEU A 20 11.43 -1.78 -8.40
CA LEU A 20 12.47 -1.46 -7.44
C LEU A 20 13.83 -1.40 -8.12
N GLY A 21 14.12 -2.30 -9.07
CA GLY A 21 15.37 -2.28 -9.83
C GLY A 21 15.58 -0.94 -10.53
N VAL A 22 14.55 -0.41 -11.21
CA VAL A 22 14.60 0.92 -11.83
C VAL A 22 14.75 2.00 -10.76
N ALA A 23 13.94 1.98 -9.69
CA ALA A 23 14.01 2.99 -8.64
C ALA A 23 15.39 3.07 -7.97
N TYR A 24 15.98 1.92 -7.65
CA TYR A 24 17.33 1.82 -7.07
C TYR A 24 18.42 2.18 -8.08
N ALA A 25 18.30 1.74 -9.34
CA ALA A 25 19.24 2.14 -10.39
C ALA A 25 19.24 3.65 -10.56
N THR A 26 18.07 4.29 -10.61
CA THR A 26 17.96 5.75 -10.65
C THR A 26 18.55 6.37 -9.39
N PHE A 27 18.20 5.90 -8.19
CA PHE A 27 18.69 6.47 -6.94
C PHE A 27 20.23 6.47 -6.81
N TYR A 28 20.89 5.41 -7.28
CA TYR A 28 22.36 5.28 -7.22
C TYR A 28 23.10 5.82 -8.44
N SER A 29 22.40 6.20 -9.52
CA SER A 29 23.03 6.75 -10.73
C SER A 29 23.41 8.23 -10.61
N PHE A 30 22.90 8.94 -9.60
CA PHE A 30 23.19 10.36 -9.37
C PHE A 30 24.10 10.57 -8.15
N ASP A 31 24.99 11.55 -8.24
CA ASP A 31 25.86 11.95 -7.12
C ASP A 31 25.03 12.48 -5.93
N THR A 32 24.00 13.26 -6.24
CA THR A 32 22.94 13.61 -5.28
C THR A 32 21.70 12.81 -5.64
N PRO A 33 21.28 11.84 -4.80
CA PRO A 33 20.15 11.02 -5.15
C PRO A 33 18.91 11.91 -5.37
N PRO A 34 18.09 11.63 -6.40
CA PRO A 34 16.91 12.43 -6.68
C PRO A 34 15.95 12.30 -5.50
N ALA A 35 15.64 13.44 -4.90
CA ALA A 35 14.67 13.56 -3.82
C ALA A 35 13.58 14.57 -4.22
N PRO A 36 12.38 14.46 -3.64
CA PRO A 36 11.32 15.43 -3.86
C PRO A 36 11.75 16.85 -3.48
N PRO A 37 11.22 17.89 -4.15
CA PRO A 37 11.43 19.28 -3.73
C PRO A 37 11.08 19.47 -2.25
N GLY A 38 11.94 20.13 -1.48
CA GLY A 38 11.74 20.37 -0.05
C GLY A 38 12.04 19.16 0.87
N TYR A 39 12.53 18.03 0.34
CA TYR A 39 12.89 16.86 1.16
C TYR A 39 13.91 17.22 2.25
N ALA A 40 14.98 17.93 1.91
CA ALA A 40 16.05 18.25 2.86
C ALA A 40 15.55 19.10 4.04
N GLU A 41 14.56 19.96 3.78
CA GLU A 41 13.95 20.87 4.76
C GLU A 41 12.96 20.14 5.67
N THR A 42 12.25 19.14 5.14
CA THR A 42 11.15 18.44 5.83
C THR A 42 11.58 17.14 6.49
N GLN A 43 12.55 16.43 5.91
CA GLN A 43 12.97 15.08 6.32
C GLN A 43 14.47 15.02 6.68
N GLY A 44 15.20 16.12 6.53
CA GLY A 44 16.61 16.24 6.84
C GLY A 44 17.53 15.78 5.70
N PRO A 45 18.85 15.66 5.96
CA PRO A 45 19.82 15.32 4.93
C PRO A 45 19.54 13.92 4.34
N LEU A 46 19.56 13.84 3.02
CA LEU A 46 19.31 12.60 2.31
C LEU A 46 20.46 11.62 2.52
N ASP A 47 20.17 10.51 3.18
CA ASP A 47 21.10 9.40 3.38
C ASP A 47 21.03 8.41 2.20
N ARG A 48 22.13 7.74 1.87
CA ARG A 48 22.25 6.76 0.77
C ARG A 48 21.84 5.33 1.19
N LYS A 49 21.27 5.16 2.39
CA LYS A 49 20.71 3.89 2.84
C LYS A 49 19.67 3.37 1.83
N PRO A 50 19.65 2.06 1.56
CA PRO A 50 18.81 1.49 0.50
C PRO A 50 17.33 1.75 0.74
N LEU A 51 16.86 1.66 1.98
CA LEU A 51 15.44 1.82 2.26
C LEU A 51 14.91 3.24 2.04
N ASN A 52 15.75 4.27 1.93
CA ASN A 52 15.30 5.65 1.79
C ASN A 52 14.50 5.89 0.50
N VAL A 53 14.78 5.13 -0.56
CA VAL A 53 14.00 5.15 -1.81
C VAL A 53 12.50 4.88 -1.56
N LEU A 54 12.19 4.13 -0.49
CA LEU A 54 10.84 3.70 -0.13
C LEU A 54 10.18 4.56 0.94
N PHE A 55 10.87 5.62 1.42
CA PHE A 55 10.41 6.46 2.53
C PHE A 55 10.22 7.93 2.16
N PHE A 56 10.01 8.22 0.87
CA PHE A 56 9.68 9.58 0.43
C PHE A 56 8.27 10.01 0.84
N TYR A 57 8.05 11.34 0.80
CA TYR A 57 6.79 12.04 1.08
C TYR A 57 6.09 11.57 2.37
N ASP A 58 4.88 11.01 2.25
CA ASP A 58 3.97 10.69 3.34
C ASP A 58 4.46 9.57 4.27
N SER A 59 5.50 8.84 3.86
CA SER A 59 6.08 7.75 4.64
C SER A 59 6.58 8.23 6.00
N VAL A 60 7.10 9.46 6.06
CA VAL A 60 7.58 10.06 7.31
C VAL A 60 6.45 10.26 8.29
N HIS A 61 5.26 10.70 7.85
CA HIS A 61 4.12 10.88 8.74
C HIS A 61 3.67 9.54 9.34
N TYR A 62 3.60 8.48 8.55
CA TYR A 62 3.27 7.15 9.08
C TYR A 62 4.31 6.65 10.09
N LEU A 63 5.60 6.83 9.82
CA LEU A 63 6.67 6.42 10.74
C LEU A 63 6.72 7.30 12.01
N THR A 64 6.44 8.60 11.91
CA THR A 64 6.27 9.49 13.07
C THR A 64 5.10 9.00 13.93
N ILE A 65 3.95 8.66 13.33
CA ILE A 65 2.82 8.09 14.09
C ILE A 65 3.20 6.79 14.77
N VAL A 66 4.00 5.94 14.12
CA VAL A 66 4.48 4.68 14.71
C VAL A 66 5.35 4.91 15.94
N ASN A 67 6.28 5.87 15.88
CA ASN A 67 7.26 6.11 16.95
C ASN A 67 6.76 7.04 18.06
N GLU A 68 6.11 8.14 17.68
CA GLU A 68 5.76 9.26 18.56
C GLU A 68 4.26 9.35 18.85
N GLY A 69 3.43 8.70 18.01
CA GLY A 69 1.97 8.82 18.08
C GLY A 69 1.44 10.00 17.28
N TYR A 70 0.17 10.35 17.52
CA TYR A 70 -0.50 11.41 16.77
C TYR A 70 -0.12 12.80 17.29
N GLY A 71 0.41 13.63 16.40
CA GLY A 71 0.53 15.07 16.58
C GLY A 71 -0.46 15.87 15.74
N LEU A 72 -0.41 17.20 15.84
CA LEU A 72 -1.31 18.11 15.12
C LEU A 72 -1.20 17.98 13.59
N PHE A 73 0.01 17.70 13.09
CA PHE A 73 0.29 17.57 11.66
C PHE A 73 0.02 16.16 11.13
N GLN A 74 -0.36 15.19 11.96
CA GLN A 74 -0.54 13.79 11.57
C GLN A 74 -2.02 13.41 11.44
N THR A 75 -2.94 14.35 11.66
CA THR A 75 -4.39 14.11 11.71
C THR A 75 -5.00 13.66 10.38
N ALA A 76 -4.34 13.95 9.25
CA ALA A 76 -4.77 13.51 7.93
C ALA A 76 -4.42 12.04 7.60
N TRP A 77 -3.59 11.39 8.43
CA TRP A 77 -3.14 10.01 8.21
C TRP A 77 -3.89 9.05 9.13
N PHE A 78 -4.58 8.10 8.52
CA PHE A 78 -5.51 7.22 9.23
C PHE A 78 -4.79 6.12 10.02
N PRO A 79 -5.38 5.63 11.13
CA PRO A 79 -4.65 4.86 12.15
C PRO A 79 -4.37 3.41 11.79
N LEU A 80 -5.13 2.79 10.88
CA LEU A 80 -5.03 1.35 10.65
C LEU A 80 -3.65 0.96 10.12
N TYR A 81 -3.07 1.74 9.21
CA TYR A 81 -1.77 1.43 8.64
C TYR A 81 -0.62 1.56 9.67
N PRO A 82 -0.44 2.69 10.40
CA PRO A 82 0.50 2.77 11.52
C PRO A 82 0.33 1.69 12.59
N LEU A 83 -0.91 1.31 12.91
CA LEU A 83 -1.17 0.25 13.88
C LEU A 83 -0.61 -1.10 13.41
N LEU A 84 -0.80 -1.46 12.15
CA LEU A 84 -0.24 -2.69 11.58
C LEU A 84 1.29 -2.66 11.58
N ILE A 85 1.89 -1.50 11.32
CA ILE A 85 3.35 -1.33 11.40
C ILE A 85 3.83 -1.58 12.84
N ARG A 86 3.18 -0.97 13.84
CA ARG A 86 3.50 -1.20 15.26
C ARG A 86 3.41 -2.68 15.64
N LEU A 87 2.34 -3.37 15.21
CA LEU A 87 2.13 -4.79 15.50
C LEU A 87 3.16 -5.71 14.82
N THR A 88 3.76 -5.28 13.72
CA THR A 88 4.75 -6.06 12.95
C THR A 88 6.20 -5.71 13.29
N GLY A 89 6.41 -4.87 14.31
CA GLY A 89 7.73 -4.55 14.87
C GLY A 89 8.03 -3.06 15.00
N GLY A 90 7.20 -2.18 14.44
CA GLY A 90 7.32 -0.73 14.60
C GLY A 90 8.54 -0.10 13.91
N THR A 91 9.13 -0.78 12.93
CA THR A 91 10.33 -0.31 12.21
C THR A 91 10.01 0.10 10.77
N ALA A 92 10.91 0.87 10.15
CA ALA A 92 10.78 1.23 8.74
C ALA A 92 10.73 -0.01 7.82
N ALA A 93 11.48 -1.06 8.15
CA ALA A 93 11.42 -2.34 7.45
C ALA A 93 10.06 -3.03 7.61
N SER A 94 9.42 -2.93 8.79
CA SER A 94 8.08 -3.46 9.00
C SER A 94 7.02 -2.76 8.14
N ALA A 95 7.16 -1.44 7.91
CA ALA A 95 6.28 -0.71 7.00
C ALA A 95 6.37 -1.21 5.55
N VAL A 96 7.58 -1.39 5.04
CA VAL A 96 7.80 -1.97 3.70
C VAL A 96 7.25 -3.40 3.62
N ALA A 97 7.47 -4.22 4.66
CA ALA A 97 6.95 -5.59 4.70
C ALA A 97 5.42 -5.60 4.68
N VAL A 98 4.77 -4.79 5.51
CA VAL A 98 3.30 -4.65 5.53
C VAL A 98 2.78 -4.23 4.16
N SER A 99 3.34 -3.19 3.53
CA SER A 99 2.90 -2.75 2.20
C SER A 99 2.99 -3.86 1.15
N ASN A 100 4.09 -4.60 1.11
CA ASN A 100 4.28 -5.67 0.12
C ASN A 100 3.37 -6.88 0.39
N ILE A 101 3.15 -7.24 1.65
CA ILE A 101 2.21 -8.31 2.03
C ILE A 101 0.78 -7.91 1.63
N MET A 102 0.34 -6.70 1.95
CA MET A 102 -1.00 -6.23 1.62
C MET A 102 -1.21 -6.17 0.10
N PHE A 103 -0.21 -5.70 -0.65
CA PHE A 103 -0.28 -5.68 -2.11
C PHE A 103 -0.38 -7.10 -2.69
N PHE A 104 0.43 -8.05 -2.21
CA PHE A 104 0.36 -9.44 -2.66
C PHE A 104 -1.01 -10.08 -2.37
N LEU A 105 -1.55 -9.87 -1.16
CA LEU A 105 -2.90 -10.33 -0.83
C LEU A 105 -3.96 -9.67 -1.73
N GLY A 106 -3.79 -8.39 -2.05
CA GLY A 106 -4.65 -7.67 -2.98
C GLY A 106 -4.61 -8.27 -4.39
N LEU A 107 -3.45 -8.71 -4.87
CA LEU A 107 -3.33 -9.40 -6.16
C LEU A 107 -4.11 -10.73 -6.19
N LEU A 108 -4.20 -11.45 -5.06
CA LEU A 108 -5.04 -12.64 -4.96
C LEU A 108 -6.53 -12.28 -5.09
N ALA A 109 -6.97 -11.18 -4.49
CA ALA A 109 -8.33 -10.67 -4.64
C ALA A 109 -8.61 -10.24 -6.09
N VAL A 110 -7.68 -9.51 -6.73
CA VAL A 110 -7.77 -9.15 -8.16
C VAL A 110 -7.84 -10.38 -9.06
N PHE A 111 -7.09 -11.44 -8.76
CA PHE A 111 -7.16 -12.67 -9.53
C PHE A 111 -8.55 -13.29 -9.47
N LYS A 112 -9.21 -13.27 -8.31
CA LYS A 112 -10.56 -13.82 -8.15
C LYS A 112 -11.56 -13.10 -9.05
N LEU A 113 -11.45 -11.78 -9.16
CA LEU A 113 -12.38 -10.92 -9.91
C LEU A 113 -12.08 -10.87 -11.42
N GLY A 114 -10.81 -10.75 -11.80
CA GLY A 114 -10.41 -10.47 -13.19
C GLY A 114 -9.42 -11.48 -13.80
N GLY A 115 -9.09 -12.55 -13.07
CA GLY A 115 -8.20 -13.61 -13.52
C GLY A 115 -6.76 -13.15 -13.80
N ARG A 116 -6.07 -13.89 -14.68
CA ARG A 116 -4.63 -13.68 -14.98
C ARG A 116 -4.34 -12.30 -15.61
N LYS A 117 -5.20 -11.84 -16.53
CA LYS A 117 -4.98 -10.58 -17.25
C LYS A 117 -5.02 -9.38 -16.31
N ALA A 118 -5.98 -9.35 -15.38
CA ALA A 118 -6.10 -8.27 -14.40
C ALA A 118 -4.88 -8.20 -13.48
N VAL A 119 -4.40 -9.34 -12.99
CA VAL A 119 -3.17 -9.41 -12.17
C VAL A 119 -1.95 -8.91 -12.94
N LEU A 120 -1.79 -9.34 -14.20
CA LEU A 120 -0.67 -8.90 -15.03
C LEU A 120 -0.69 -7.39 -15.26
N LEU A 121 -1.83 -6.83 -15.67
CA LEU A 121 -1.98 -5.39 -15.93
C LEU A 121 -1.73 -4.56 -14.66
N THR A 122 -2.25 -5.03 -13.52
CA THR A 122 -2.02 -4.39 -12.22
C THR A 122 -0.53 -4.42 -11.84
N SER A 123 0.13 -5.55 -12.07
CA SER A 123 1.54 -5.74 -11.69
C SER A 123 2.50 -4.92 -12.57
N VAL A 124 2.16 -4.69 -13.84
CA VAL A 124 2.98 -3.90 -14.79
C VAL A 124 2.74 -2.39 -14.67
N SER A 125 1.78 -1.97 -13.84
CA SER A 125 1.44 -0.56 -13.69
C SER A 125 2.63 0.29 -13.22
N PRO A 126 2.90 1.46 -13.86
CA PRO A 126 4.03 2.31 -13.52
C PRO A 126 3.91 2.92 -12.11
N ILE A 127 2.69 3.07 -11.58
CA ILE A 127 2.47 3.51 -10.20
C ILE A 127 2.83 2.42 -9.17
N GLY A 128 3.30 1.26 -9.64
CA GLY A 128 3.62 0.10 -8.83
C GLY A 128 4.57 0.39 -7.67
N ILE A 129 5.43 1.41 -7.74
CA ILE A 129 6.38 1.76 -6.67
C ILE A 129 5.66 2.14 -5.37
N VAL A 130 4.50 2.78 -5.48
CA VAL A 130 3.64 3.19 -4.35
C VAL A 130 3.24 1.96 -3.52
N PHE A 131 3.06 0.80 -4.16
CA PHE A 131 2.70 -0.44 -3.45
C PHE A 131 3.85 -1.11 -2.68
N SER A 132 5.09 -0.65 -2.88
CA SER A 132 6.25 -1.12 -2.10
C SER A 132 6.81 -0.08 -1.13
N ALA A 133 6.44 1.20 -1.29
CA ALA A 133 6.77 2.25 -0.35
C ALA A 133 6.02 2.08 0.98
N ALA A 134 6.46 2.78 2.02
CA ALA A 134 5.81 2.79 3.34
C ALA A 134 4.52 3.64 3.35
N TYR A 135 3.57 3.22 2.51
CA TYR A 135 2.32 3.88 2.23
C TYR A 135 1.11 2.98 2.50
N SER A 136 -0.01 3.63 2.81
CA SER A 136 -1.31 2.99 3.06
C SER A 136 -1.95 2.36 1.82
N GLU A 137 -1.44 2.68 0.64
CA GLU A 137 -2.10 2.44 -0.64
C GLU A 137 -2.21 0.95 -0.95
N SER A 138 -1.24 0.13 -0.52
CA SER A 138 -1.33 -1.32 -0.61
C SER A 138 -2.43 -1.90 0.28
N LEU A 139 -2.60 -1.32 1.48
CA LEU A 139 -3.65 -1.71 2.41
C LEU A 139 -5.02 -1.30 1.87
N PHE A 140 -5.14 -0.08 1.34
CA PHE A 140 -6.36 0.40 0.69
C PHE A 140 -6.72 -0.46 -0.52
N PHE A 141 -5.73 -0.77 -1.37
CA PHE A 141 -5.88 -1.64 -2.54
C PHE A 141 -6.44 -3.02 -2.14
N LEU A 142 -5.88 -3.66 -1.10
CA LEU A 142 -6.42 -4.91 -0.58
C LEU A 142 -7.89 -4.76 -0.14
N HIS A 143 -8.20 -3.74 0.67
CA HIS A 143 -9.56 -3.54 1.18
C HIS A 143 -10.56 -3.35 0.03
N LEU A 144 -10.21 -2.53 -0.96
CA LEU A 144 -11.06 -2.26 -2.13
C LEU A 144 -11.42 -3.55 -2.87
N PHE A 145 -10.42 -4.37 -3.22
CA PHE A 145 -10.68 -5.61 -3.97
C PHE A 145 -11.31 -6.70 -3.12
N MET A 146 -11.06 -6.72 -1.81
CA MET A 146 -11.76 -7.61 -0.89
C MET A 146 -13.25 -7.28 -0.84
N VAL A 147 -13.63 -6.01 -0.75
CA VAL A 147 -15.05 -5.60 -0.79
C VAL A 147 -15.73 -6.11 -2.06
N PHE A 148 -15.12 -5.95 -3.24
CA PHE A 148 -15.67 -6.49 -4.49
C PHE A 148 -15.75 -8.02 -4.49
N CYS A 149 -14.74 -8.72 -3.95
CA CYS A 149 -14.73 -10.19 -3.84
C CYS A 149 -15.86 -10.77 -3.00
N PHE A 150 -16.29 -10.06 -1.95
CA PHE A 150 -17.40 -10.47 -1.08
C PHE A 150 -18.75 -10.00 -1.62
N PHE A 151 -18.77 -8.88 -2.35
CA PHE A 151 -19.97 -8.42 -3.04
C PHE A 151 -20.45 -9.43 -4.07
N GLU A 152 -19.56 -9.98 -4.90
CA GLU A 152 -19.89 -11.08 -5.82
C GLU A 152 -20.37 -12.36 -5.12
N GLY A 153 -19.94 -12.58 -3.87
CA GLY A 153 -20.32 -13.74 -3.05
C GLY A 153 -21.65 -13.59 -2.30
N ALA A 154 -22.35 -12.46 -2.44
CA ALA A 154 -23.55 -12.10 -1.70
C ALA A 154 -23.40 -11.99 -0.16
N GLU A 155 -22.18 -11.91 0.37
CA GLU A 155 -21.91 -11.76 1.81
C GLU A 155 -21.83 -10.28 2.22
N ILE A 156 -22.97 -9.58 2.09
CA ILE A 156 -23.08 -8.11 2.24
C ILE A 156 -22.65 -7.61 3.63
N SER A 157 -22.84 -8.41 4.68
CA SER A 157 -22.43 -8.06 6.06
C SER A 157 -20.92 -7.90 6.19
N ILE A 158 -20.15 -8.76 5.54
CA ILE A 158 -18.68 -8.72 5.54
C ILE A 158 -18.18 -7.53 4.71
N CYS A 159 -18.83 -7.22 3.59
CA CYS A 159 -18.53 -6.04 2.78
C CYS A 159 -18.60 -4.74 3.60
N ARG A 160 -19.60 -4.60 4.47
CA ARG A 160 -19.74 -3.42 5.34
C ARG A 160 -18.60 -3.31 6.35
N TYR A 161 -18.21 -4.44 6.97
CA TYR A 161 -17.11 -4.43 7.94
C TYR A 161 -15.78 -4.04 7.27
N ILE A 162 -15.49 -4.62 6.10
CA ILE A 162 -14.26 -4.32 5.35
C ILE A 162 -14.31 -2.89 4.79
N GLY A 163 -15.46 -2.44 4.29
CA GLY A 163 -15.64 -1.06 3.81
C GLY A 163 -15.39 -0.03 4.91
N ARG A 164 -15.94 -0.26 6.11
CA ARG A 164 -15.70 0.57 7.29
C ARG A 164 -14.22 0.59 7.70
N ALA A 165 -13.56 -0.57 7.72
CA ALA A 165 -12.12 -0.66 7.97
C ALA A 165 -11.29 0.06 6.90
N GLY A 166 -11.75 0.09 5.64
CA GLY A 166 -11.15 0.90 4.57
C GLY A 166 -11.25 2.40 4.82
N GLY A 167 -12.31 2.85 5.50
CA GLY A 167 -12.43 4.22 6.00
C GLY A 167 -11.37 4.58 7.04
N ASP A 168 -10.84 3.60 7.78
CA ASP A 168 -9.71 3.76 8.71
C ASP A 168 -8.33 3.67 8.00
N VAL A 169 -8.31 3.61 6.66
CA VAL A 169 -7.09 3.64 5.83
C VAL A 169 -6.96 4.97 5.09
N GLN A 170 -8.06 5.49 4.53
CA GLN A 170 -8.07 6.74 3.76
C GLN A 170 -9.50 7.29 3.63
N VAL A 171 -9.62 8.61 3.39
CA VAL A 171 -10.92 9.29 3.15
C VAL A 171 -11.72 8.61 2.04
N THR A 172 -11.05 8.16 0.97
CA THR A 172 -11.69 7.48 -0.16
C THR A 172 -12.36 6.17 0.24
N GLY A 173 -11.88 5.51 1.30
CA GLY A 173 -12.53 4.31 1.87
C GLY A 173 -13.91 4.59 2.46
N LEU A 174 -14.14 5.78 3.01
CA LEU A 174 -15.49 6.22 3.43
C LEU A 174 -16.45 6.33 2.24
N GLY A 175 -15.92 6.67 1.06
CA GLY A 175 -16.69 6.68 -0.19
C GLY A 175 -17.13 5.27 -0.60
N VAL A 176 -16.25 4.28 -0.44
CA VAL A 176 -16.56 2.86 -0.69
C VAL A 176 -17.70 2.40 0.22
N ASP A 177 -17.61 2.66 1.53
CA ASP A 177 -18.66 2.33 2.50
C ASP A 177 -20.01 2.96 2.13
N ARG A 178 -20.03 4.26 1.76
CA ARG A 178 -21.26 4.94 1.33
C ARG A 178 -21.84 4.40 0.02
N CYS A 179 -21.01 4.08 -0.97
CA CYS A 179 -21.51 3.50 -2.22
C CYS A 179 -22.25 2.18 -1.99
N PHE A 180 -21.76 1.34 -1.07
CA PHE A 180 -22.47 0.12 -0.68
C PHE A 180 -23.63 0.37 0.29
N GLY A 181 -23.62 1.46 1.06
CA GLY A 181 -24.76 1.89 1.86
C GLY A 181 -25.95 2.38 1.03
N VAL A 182 -25.70 3.05 -0.10
CA VAL A 182 -26.73 3.65 -0.96
C VAL A 182 -27.41 2.63 -1.90
N ILE A 183 -26.74 1.53 -2.26
CA ILE A 183 -27.32 0.50 -3.15
C ILE A 183 -28.43 -0.33 -2.47
N TYR A 184 -28.57 -0.26 -1.15
CA TYR A 184 -29.51 -1.07 -0.37
C TYR A 184 -30.56 -0.26 0.41
N PHE A 185 -30.86 0.98 -0.01
CA PHE A 185 -32.04 1.73 0.41
C PHE A 185 -32.97 1.99 -0.78
#